data_AF-A0A516NIH7-F1
#
_entry.id   AF-A0A516NIH7-F1
#
_cell.length_a   1.000
_cell.length_b   1.000
_cell.length_c   1.000
_cell.angle_alpha   90.00
_cell.angle_beta   90.00
_cell.angle_gamma   90.00
#
_symmetry.space_group_name_H-M   'P 1'
#
loop_
_entity.id
_entity.type
_entity.pdbx_description
1 polymer ?
#
loop_
_entity_poly.entity_id
_entity_poly.type
_entity_poly.pdbx_seq_one_letter_code
_entity_poly.pdbx_strand_id
1 'polypeptide(L)'
;MTQETGVMLSSWLLRLLATARTDPNIARTAMVMPLADTVELAKTSFAAGDPELRSVGVALTSEILMQWRTSQPELLAELARCVADPDYHSDDAAGVLAAVAGTEPSQDFAPLVPVMVAALGHESSFGSVTLALSRLRHRAAIDTVRDWLTSGRIGMLRDPFDIDHVLTPLVDFADALLPGIRTCLATEGYHSALRPLLRALTAWGPAAAPAVPELLPYLRTGHARWACEVIGAIGPAAHPAADLLERFALGAEQPPRHDTDLPPDTSLRWHGTQTAAWAHWRVTGEPEVAVRVFGEAVETGIAVDFDRLAELGALAAPFADDVRKRLESPGGWERVHAASAWWHITGDPDPAVPVLLAALTPLNSGYADADCRAAARLISKIGSPATVAAPLLETVLSTERRFASLPPHRTRQSQTELLAADWDSELQTSARIALSAMQSV
;
A
#
# COMPACT_ATOMS: atom_id res chain seq x y z
N MET A 1 -21.14 -0.97 23.45
CA MET A 1 -21.55 -0.42 22.13
C MET A 1 -21.74 -1.61 21.20
N THR A 2 -22.98 -1.87 20.78
CA THR A 2 -23.26 -2.81 19.70
C THR A 2 -22.56 -2.28 18.45
N GLN A 3 -21.48 -2.95 18.00
CA GLN A 3 -20.90 -2.69 16.69
C GLN A 3 -22.05 -2.74 15.67
N GLU A 4 -22.27 -1.62 15.02
CA GLU A 4 -23.40 -1.41 14.10
C GLU A 4 -23.41 -2.53 13.05
N THR A 5 -24.47 -3.34 13.05
CA THR A 5 -24.63 -4.54 12.23
C THR A 5 -25.03 -4.22 10.79
N GLY A 6 -24.64 -3.06 10.27
CA GLY A 6 -25.09 -2.59 8.96
C GLY A 6 -24.01 -1.92 8.14
N VAL A 7 -24.28 -1.85 6.84
CA VAL A 7 -23.48 -1.19 5.82
C VAL A 7 -23.81 0.29 5.86
N MET A 8 -22.78 1.12 6.05
CA MET A 8 -22.94 2.57 5.93
C MET A 8 -23.03 2.91 4.44
N LEU A 9 -24.14 3.50 4.01
CA LEU A 9 -24.34 3.86 2.60
C LEU A 9 -23.73 5.23 2.31
N SER A 10 -22.87 5.32 1.30
CA SER A 10 -22.31 6.59 0.86
C SER A 10 -23.39 7.56 0.36
N SER A 11 -23.14 8.87 0.50
CA SER A 11 -24.07 9.91 0.05
C SER A 11 -24.32 9.90 -1.47
N TRP A 12 -23.41 9.30 -2.24
CA TRP A 12 -23.55 9.07 -3.66
C TRP A 12 -24.54 7.93 -3.93
N LEU A 13 -24.38 6.79 -3.25
CA LEU A 13 -25.28 5.64 -3.37
C LEU A 13 -26.72 5.98 -2.99
N LEU A 14 -26.92 6.79 -1.94
CA LEU A 14 -28.25 7.28 -1.56
C LEU A 14 -28.93 8.10 -2.69
N ARG A 15 -28.15 8.87 -3.46
CA ARG A 15 -28.69 9.61 -4.63
C ARG A 15 -29.00 8.68 -5.79
N LEU A 16 -28.16 7.67 -6.01
CA LEU A 16 -28.34 6.67 -7.05
C LEU A 16 -29.63 5.88 -6.80
N LEU A 17 -29.84 5.40 -5.57
CA LEU A 17 -31.08 4.73 -5.13
C LEU A 17 -32.31 5.61 -5.34
N ALA A 18 -32.23 6.90 -5.00
CA ALA A 18 -33.33 7.84 -5.19
C ALA A 18 -33.67 8.08 -6.68
N THR A 19 -32.68 7.97 -7.58
CA THR A 19 -32.86 8.17 -9.03
C THR A 19 -33.40 6.92 -9.70
N ALA A 20 -32.94 5.75 -9.28
CA ALA A 20 -33.35 4.44 -9.83
C ALA A 20 -34.78 4.01 -9.46
N ARG A 21 -35.62 4.91 -8.91
CA ARG A 21 -37.00 4.65 -8.46
C ARG A 21 -37.15 3.48 -7.48
N THR A 22 -36.10 3.16 -6.73
CA THR A 22 -36.22 2.31 -5.55
C THR A 22 -37.07 3.02 -4.49
N ASP A 23 -37.75 2.28 -3.60
CA ASP A 23 -38.70 2.87 -2.63
C ASP A 23 -38.07 4.10 -1.94
N PRO A 24 -38.64 5.31 -2.11
CA PRO A 24 -38.06 6.55 -1.60
C PRO A 24 -37.94 6.60 -0.06
N ASN A 25 -38.59 5.68 0.65
CA ASN A 25 -38.43 5.52 2.10
C ASN A 25 -37.12 4.81 2.49
N ILE A 26 -36.52 4.02 1.59
CA ILE A 26 -35.21 3.38 1.81
C ILE A 26 -34.11 4.45 1.86
N ALA A 27 -34.17 5.44 0.95
CA ALA A 27 -33.14 6.48 0.83
C ALA A 27 -33.17 7.55 1.93
N ARG A 28 -34.27 7.68 2.68
CA ARG A 28 -34.47 8.80 3.65
C ARG A 28 -34.19 8.46 5.11
N THR A 29 -34.08 7.18 5.48
CA THR A 29 -34.20 6.78 6.89
C THR A 29 -33.07 5.92 7.44
N ALA A 30 -32.17 5.40 6.61
CA ALA A 30 -31.09 4.53 7.05
C ALA A 30 -29.74 4.96 6.45
N MET A 31 -28.94 5.69 7.23
CA MET A 31 -27.49 5.85 6.94
C MET A 31 -26.75 4.51 7.08
N VAL A 32 -27.37 3.53 7.77
CA VAL A 32 -26.87 2.19 8.03
C VAL A 32 -27.99 1.19 7.73
N MET A 33 -27.78 0.29 6.75
CA MET A 33 -28.72 -0.78 6.40
C MET A 33 -28.18 -2.14 6.88
N PRO A 34 -28.99 -3.07 7.41
CA PRO A 34 -28.50 -4.40 7.76
C PRO A 34 -27.76 -5.08 6.59
N LEU A 35 -26.67 -5.80 6.88
CA LEU A 35 -25.86 -6.44 5.83
C LEU A 35 -26.70 -7.38 4.94
N ALA A 36 -27.56 -8.20 5.53
CA ALA A 36 -28.43 -9.11 4.80
C ALA A 36 -29.38 -8.38 3.84
N ASP A 37 -30.00 -7.29 4.28
CA ASP A 37 -30.89 -6.48 3.45
C ASP A 37 -30.11 -5.82 2.30
N THR A 38 -28.89 -5.36 2.57
CA THR A 38 -28.01 -4.76 1.55
C THR A 38 -27.61 -5.78 0.49
N VAL A 39 -27.31 -7.02 0.89
CA VAL A 39 -26.98 -8.13 -0.02
C VAL A 39 -28.19 -8.48 -0.90
N GLU A 40 -29.38 -8.61 -0.33
CA GLU A 40 -30.60 -8.93 -1.10
C GLU A 40 -30.99 -7.80 -2.06
N LEU A 41 -30.79 -6.54 -1.65
CA LEU A 41 -30.98 -5.40 -2.55
C LEU A 41 -29.99 -5.44 -3.70
N ALA A 42 -28.71 -5.72 -3.46
CA ALA A 42 -27.69 -5.83 -4.50
C ALA A 42 -28.04 -6.91 -5.53
N LYS A 43 -28.46 -8.11 -5.06
CA LYS A 43 -28.90 -9.21 -5.93
C LYS A 43 -30.12 -8.82 -6.77
N THR A 44 -31.12 -8.20 -6.15
CA THR A 44 -32.33 -7.73 -6.86
C THR A 44 -31.98 -6.70 -7.92
N SER A 45 -31.07 -5.79 -7.62
CA SER A 45 -30.54 -4.78 -8.54
C SER A 45 -29.84 -5.40 -9.75
N PHE A 46 -29.01 -6.43 -9.56
CA PHE A 46 -28.39 -7.16 -10.68
C PHE A 46 -29.41 -7.90 -11.56
N ALA A 47 -30.47 -8.45 -10.97
CA ALA A 47 -31.48 -9.23 -11.68
C ALA A 47 -32.46 -8.39 -12.53
N ALA A 48 -32.52 -7.07 -12.33
CA ALA A 48 -33.57 -6.21 -12.90
C ALA A 48 -33.46 -5.98 -14.43
N GLY A 49 -32.38 -6.43 -15.09
CA GLY A 49 -32.14 -6.26 -16.53
C GLY A 49 -31.85 -4.82 -16.98
N ASP A 50 -32.06 -3.83 -16.11
CA ASP A 50 -31.81 -2.41 -16.34
C ASP A 50 -30.33 -2.05 -16.03
N PRO A 51 -29.58 -1.45 -16.98
CA PRO A 51 -28.23 -0.93 -16.76
C PRO A 51 -28.06 -0.01 -15.54
N GLU A 52 -29.05 0.84 -15.23
CA GLU A 52 -28.96 1.74 -14.06
C GLU A 52 -29.07 0.95 -12.76
N LEU A 53 -29.97 -0.02 -12.69
CA LEU A 53 -30.10 -0.90 -11.52
C LEU A 53 -28.90 -1.83 -11.36
N ARG A 54 -28.27 -2.28 -12.45
CA ARG A 54 -26.99 -3.01 -12.36
C ARG A 54 -25.88 -2.15 -11.74
N SER A 55 -25.84 -0.85 -12.04
CA SER A 55 -24.86 0.08 -11.42
C SER A 55 -25.10 0.23 -9.93
N VAL A 56 -26.36 0.27 -9.50
CA VAL A 56 -26.74 0.19 -8.08
C VAL A 56 -26.25 -1.12 -7.45
N GLY A 57 -26.39 -2.26 -8.14
CA GLY A 57 -25.89 -3.56 -7.68
C GLY A 57 -24.37 -3.57 -7.47
N VAL A 58 -23.61 -3.01 -8.43
CA VAL A 58 -22.15 -2.86 -8.32
C VAL A 58 -21.79 -1.99 -7.12
N ALA A 59 -22.45 -0.84 -6.96
CA ALA A 59 -22.19 0.08 -5.87
C ALA A 59 -22.46 -0.52 -4.48
N LEU A 60 -23.61 -1.18 -4.30
CA LEU A 60 -23.95 -1.88 -3.06
C LEU A 60 -22.94 -2.99 -2.75
N THR A 61 -22.55 -3.75 -3.78
CA THR A 61 -21.55 -4.81 -3.64
C THR A 61 -20.20 -4.25 -3.23
N SER A 62 -19.78 -3.11 -3.79
CA SER A 62 -18.57 -2.40 -3.36
C SER A 62 -18.60 -2.10 -1.87
N GLU A 63 -19.66 -1.45 -1.38
CA GLU A 63 -19.80 -1.10 0.04
C GLU A 63 -19.76 -2.34 0.94
N ILE A 64 -20.42 -3.43 0.54
CA ILE A 64 -20.37 -4.70 1.27
C ILE A 64 -18.94 -5.24 1.33
N LEU A 65 -18.27 -5.39 0.19
CA LEU A 65 -16.97 -6.04 0.09
C LEU A 65 -15.82 -5.22 0.68
N MET A 66 -15.93 -3.89 0.67
CA MET A 66 -14.94 -2.96 1.27
C MET A 66 -15.13 -2.80 2.78
N GLN A 67 -16.32 -3.05 3.32
CA GLN A 67 -16.59 -2.92 4.76
C GLN A 67 -16.62 -4.27 5.49
N TRP A 68 -16.84 -5.39 4.79
CA TRP A 68 -17.01 -6.71 5.41
C TRP A 68 -16.07 -7.75 4.80
N ARG A 69 -15.62 -8.68 5.64
CA ARG A 69 -14.76 -9.82 5.28
C ARG A 69 -15.55 -11.06 4.87
N THR A 70 -16.82 -11.12 5.27
CA THR A 70 -17.72 -12.23 4.99
C THR A 70 -17.74 -12.51 3.49
N SER A 71 -17.51 -13.77 3.12
CA SER A 71 -17.46 -14.15 1.71
C SER A 71 -18.84 -14.00 1.05
N GLN A 72 -18.84 -13.44 -0.15
CA GLN A 72 -20.05 -13.20 -0.95
C GLN A 72 -19.85 -13.72 -2.38
N PRO A 73 -19.69 -15.04 -2.57
CA PRO A 73 -19.34 -15.62 -3.87
C PRO A 73 -20.39 -15.32 -4.94
N GLU A 74 -21.66 -15.20 -4.56
CA GLU A 74 -22.74 -14.83 -5.49
C GLU A 74 -22.55 -13.40 -6.01
N LEU A 75 -22.25 -12.44 -5.12
CA LEU A 75 -22.02 -11.04 -5.53
C LEU A 75 -20.75 -10.90 -6.38
N LEU A 76 -19.69 -11.65 -6.07
CA LEU A 76 -18.48 -11.68 -6.90
C LEU A 76 -18.76 -12.24 -8.30
N ALA A 77 -19.62 -13.27 -8.41
CA ALA A 77 -20.04 -13.81 -9.69
C ALA A 77 -20.91 -12.82 -10.50
N GLU A 78 -21.76 -12.03 -9.84
CA GLU A 78 -22.49 -10.92 -10.47
C GLU A 78 -21.53 -9.86 -11.03
N LEU A 79 -20.54 -9.43 -10.25
CA LEU A 79 -19.52 -8.47 -10.70
C LEU A 79 -18.75 -9.00 -11.91
N ALA A 80 -18.31 -10.27 -11.88
CA ALA A 80 -17.59 -10.88 -12.99
C ALA A 80 -18.46 -10.93 -14.26
N ARG A 81 -19.77 -11.16 -14.13
CA ARG A 81 -20.71 -11.09 -15.26
C ARG A 81 -20.84 -9.67 -15.81
N CYS A 82 -20.90 -8.64 -14.96
CA CYS A 82 -20.87 -7.25 -15.41
C CYS A 82 -19.57 -6.91 -16.17
N VAL A 83 -18.44 -7.48 -15.74
CA VAL A 83 -17.16 -7.26 -16.43
C VAL A 83 -17.12 -7.94 -17.80
N ALA A 84 -17.71 -9.13 -17.94
CA ALA A 84 -17.71 -9.90 -19.19
C ALA A 84 -18.84 -9.54 -20.17
N ASP A 85 -19.82 -8.73 -19.74
CA ASP A 85 -20.93 -8.32 -20.61
C ASP A 85 -20.45 -7.28 -21.64
N PRO A 86 -20.43 -7.60 -22.95
CA PRO A 86 -19.99 -6.67 -23.99
C PRO A 86 -20.92 -5.47 -24.16
N ASP A 87 -22.20 -5.60 -23.79
CA ASP A 87 -23.20 -4.53 -23.89
C ASP A 87 -23.22 -3.64 -22.63
N TYR A 88 -22.56 -4.08 -21.54
CA TYR A 88 -22.53 -3.41 -20.24
C TYR A 88 -21.20 -3.61 -19.52
N HIS A 89 -20.08 -3.36 -20.21
CA HIS A 89 -18.78 -3.44 -19.55
C HIS A 89 -18.70 -2.39 -18.45
N SER A 90 -18.56 -2.84 -17.19
CA SER A 90 -18.51 -1.96 -16.02
C SER A 90 -17.09 -1.88 -15.45
N ASP A 91 -16.42 -0.76 -15.73
CA ASP A 91 -15.12 -0.41 -15.12
C ASP A 91 -15.22 -0.44 -13.58
N ASP A 92 -16.35 0.02 -13.02
CA ASP A 92 -16.59 0.01 -11.58
C ASP A 92 -16.61 -1.43 -11.03
N ALA A 93 -17.28 -2.36 -11.70
CA ALA A 93 -17.31 -3.77 -11.28
C ALA A 93 -15.90 -4.39 -11.32
N ALA A 94 -15.13 -4.10 -12.37
CA ALA A 94 -13.74 -4.52 -12.46
C ALA A 94 -12.89 -3.88 -11.34
N GLY A 95 -13.13 -2.61 -11.00
CA GLY A 95 -12.48 -1.89 -9.90
C GLY A 95 -12.72 -2.54 -8.54
N VAL A 96 -13.95 -2.96 -8.26
CA VAL A 96 -14.31 -3.69 -7.03
C VAL A 96 -13.58 -5.04 -6.98
N LEU A 97 -13.62 -5.82 -8.07
CA LEU A 97 -12.90 -7.09 -8.15
C LEU A 97 -11.39 -6.90 -7.92
N ALA A 98 -10.81 -5.83 -8.47
CA ALA A 98 -9.40 -5.50 -8.29
C ALA A 98 -9.05 -5.19 -6.83
N ALA A 99 -9.85 -4.39 -6.15
CA ALA A 99 -9.59 -4.04 -4.76
C ALA A 99 -9.68 -5.22 -3.79
N VAL A 100 -10.59 -6.17 -4.03
CA VAL A 100 -10.68 -7.37 -3.17
C VAL A 100 -9.79 -8.53 -3.61
N ALA A 101 -9.29 -8.55 -4.85
CA ALA A 101 -8.36 -9.56 -5.32
C ALA A 101 -7.07 -9.56 -4.48
N GLY A 102 -6.65 -10.74 -4.02
CA GLY A 102 -5.43 -10.91 -3.21
C GLY A 102 -5.51 -10.33 -1.79
N THR A 103 -6.69 -9.94 -1.32
CA THR A 103 -6.90 -9.49 0.07
C THR A 103 -7.21 -10.65 1.00
N GLU A 104 -6.90 -10.48 2.28
CA GLU A 104 -7.22 -11.42 3.35
C GLU A 104 -8.53 -11.04 4.10
N PRO A 105 -9.33 -12.02 4.55
CA PRO A 105 -9.28 -13.43 4.16
C PRO A 105 -9.54 -13.60 2.65
N SER A 106 -8.80 -14.51 2.01
CA SER A 106 -8.88 -14.72 0.56
C SER A 106 -10.28 -15.16 0.13
N GLN A 107 -10.91 -14.38 -0.74
CA GLN A 107 -12.09 -14.85 -1.48
C GLN A 107 -11.67 -15.91 -2.50
N ASP A 108 -12.55 -16.87 -2.79
CA ASP A 108 -12.29 -17.83 -3.87
C ASP A 108 -12.53 -17.18 -5.24
N PHE A 109 -11.45 -16.68 -5.83
CA PHE A 109 -11.46 -16.11 -7.18
C PHE A 109 -11.31 -17.15 -8.28
N ALA A 110 -11.03 -18.43 -7.97
CA ALA A 110 -10.78 -19.44 -8.99
C ALA A 110 -11.91 -19.57 -10.03
N PRO A 111 -13.20 -19.52 -9.67
CA PRO A 111 -14.30 -19.55 -10.63
C PRO A 111 -14.37 -18.31 -11.54
N LEU A 112 -13.81 -17.18 -11.12
CA LEU A 112 -13.92 -15.88 -11.79
C LEU A 112 -12.77 -15.63 -12.75
N VAL A 113 -11.61 -16.28 -12.54
CA VAL A 113 -10.41 -16.11 -13.38
C VAL A 113 -10.71 -16.32 -14.87
N PRO A 114 -11.39 -17.38 -15.33
CA PRO A 114 -11.69 -17.55 -16.76
C PRO A 114 -12.50 -16.39 -17.35
N VAL A 115 -13.44 -15.84 -16.56
CA VAL A 115 -14.29 -14.71 -16.96
C VAL A 115 -13.47 -13.42 -17.07
N MET A 116 -12.60 -13.15 -16.09
CA MET A 116 -11.69 -12.00 -16.13
C MET A 116 -10.69 -12.10 -17.29
N VAL A 117 -10.15 -13.29 -17.55
CA VAL A 117 -9.23 -13.51 -18.69
C VAL A 117 -9.94 -13.28 -20.03
N ALA A 118 -11.19 -13.72 -20.18
CA ALA A 118 -11.96 -13.43 -21.40
C ALA A 118 -12.21 -11.92 -21.56
N ALA A 119 -12.49 -11.22 -20.45
CA ALA A 119 -12.74 -9.78 -20.45
C ALA A 119 -11.53 -8.92 -20.84
N LEU A 120 -10.29 -9.42 -20.69
CA LEU A 120 -9.08 -8.72 -21.15
C LEU A 120 -9.15 -8.36 -22.64
N GLY A 121 -9.80 -9.19 -23.46
CA GLY A 121 -9.94 -8.93 -24.90
C GLY A 121 -10.86 -7.76 -25.24
N HIS A 122 -11.66 -7.29 -24.29
CA HIS A 122 -12.61 -6.18 -24.43
C HIS A 122 -12.12 -4.91 -23.72
N GLU A 123 -11.04 -4.99 -22.95
CA GLU A 123 -10.51 -3.88 -22.17
C GLU A 123 -9.85 -2.86 -23.13
N SER A 124 -10.55 -1.75 -23.37
CA SER A 124 -10.15 -0.76 -24.40
C SER A 124 -8.84 -0.02 -24.09
N SER A 125 -8.33 -0.13 -22.85
CA SER A 125 -7.02 0.33 -22.36
C SER A 125 -6.81 -0.23 -20.95
N PHE A 126 -5.55 -0.41 -20.52
CA PHE A 126 -5.16 -0.91 -19.19
C PHE A 126 -6.15 -0.51 -18.08
N GLY A 127 -6.87 -1.49 -17.54
CA GLY A 127 -7.97 -1.25 -16.62
C GLY A 127 -7.95 -2.20 -15.42
N SER A 128 -9.05 -2.17 -14.68
CA SER A 128 -9.14 -2.85 -13.40
C SER A 128 -9.13 -4.38 -13.51
N VAL A 129 -9.43 -4.97 -14.68
CA VAL A 129 -9.34 -6.42 -14.87
C VAL A 129 -7.88 -6.86 -14.84
N THR A 130 -7.01 -6.13 -15.56
CA THR A 130 -5.58 -6.41 -15.55
C THR A 130 -5.00 -6.25 -14.13
N LEU A 131 -5.42 -5.23 -13.39
CA LEU A 131 -5.03 -5.07 -11.98
C LEU A 131 -5.50 -6.24 -11.11
N ALA A 132 -6.77 -6.68 -11.22
CA ALA A 132 -7.30 -7.80 -10.46
C ALA A 132 -6.48 -9.08 -10.70
N LEU A 133 -6.21 -9.40 -11.98
CA LEU A 133 -5.38 -10.55 -12.35
C LEU A 133 -3.93 -10.40 -11.89
N SER A 134 -3.38 -9.18 -11.88
CA SER A 134 -2.04 -8.91 -11.37
C SER A 134 -1.94 -9.19 -9.88
N ARG A 135 -2.94 -8.76 -9.10
CA ARG A 135 -3.03 -9.02 -7.65
C ARG A 135 -3.24 -10.50 -7.33
N LEU A 136 -3.92 -11.24 -8.20
CA LEU A 136 -3.98 -12.71 -8.16
C LEU A 136 -2.70 -13.39 -8.67
N ARG A 137 -1.68 -12.63 -9.07
CA ARG A 137 -0.41 -13.09 -9.64
C ARG A 137 -0.60 -14.02 -10.84
N HIS A 138 -1.66 -13.78 -11.61
CA HIS A 138 -2.06 -14.65 -12.70
C HIS A 138 -1.32 -14.30 -14.00
N ARG A 139 -0.74 -15.31 -14.66
CA ARG A 139 0.09 -15.13 -15.87
C ARG A 139 -0.58 -14.39 -17.03
N ALA A 140 -1.91 -14.42 -17.11
CA ALA A 140 -2.65 -13.73 -18.18
C ALA A 140 -2.52 -12.20 -18.10
N ALA A 141 -2.17 -11.63 -16.92
CA ALA A 141 -1.90 -10.21 -16.81
C ALA A 141 -0.58 -9.80 -17.49
N ILE A 142 0.38 -10.73 -17.66
CA ILE A 142 1.75 -10.40 -18.06
C ILE A 142 1.82 -9.86 -19.48
N ASP A 143 1.10 -10.48 -20.42
CA ASP A 143 1.12 -10.03 -21.81
C ASP A 143 0.47 -8.64 -21.94
N THR A 144 -0.67 -8.41 -21.27
CA THR A 144 -1.32 -7.10 -21.21
C THR A 144 -0.43 -6.03 -20.57
N VAL A 145 0.24 -6.33 -19.45
CA VAL A 145 1.16 -5.41 -18.78
C VAL A 145 2.38 -5.12 -19.66
N ARG A 146 2.92 -6.13 -20.37
CA ARG A 146 4.06 -5.95 -21.28
C ARG A 146 3.68 -5.08 -22.47
N ASP A 147 2.55 -5.34 -23.11
CA ASP A 147 2.04 -4.56 -24.22
C ASP A 147 1.81 -3.11 -23.78
N TRP A 148 1.30 -2.92 -22.56
CA TRP A 148 1.13 -1.60 -21.98
C TRP A 148 2.45 -0.86 -21.78
N LEU A 149 3.44 -1.48 -21.12
CA LEU A 149 4.77 -0.90 -20.91
C LEU A 149 5.43 -0.48 -22.23
N THR A 150 5.25 -1.28 -23.29
CA THR A 150 5.85 -1.04 -24.61
C THR A 150 5.04 -0.08 -25.49
N SER A 151 3.72 0.04 -25.28
CA SER A 151 2.84 0.94 -26.05
C SER A 151 3.16 2.42 -25.86
N GLY A 152 3.86 2.73 -24.78
CA GLY A 152 4.16 4.08 -24.36
C GLY A 152 2.95 4.91 -23.92
N ARG A 153 1.85 4.25 -23.61
CA ARG A 153 0.63 4.86 -23.07
C ARG A 153 0.51 4.58 -21.58
N ILE A 154 1.57 4.80 -20.83
CA ILE A 154 1.52 4.82 -19.36
C ILE A 154 0.89 6.16 -18.95
N GLY A 155 -0.38 6.33 -19.30
CA GLY A 155 -1.21 7.39 -18.75
C GLY A 155 -1.46 7.10 -17.28
N MET A 156 -1.89 8.13 -16.53
CA MET A 156 -2.49 7.87 -15.23
C MET A 156 -3.65 6.91 -15.44
N LEU A 157 -3.57 5.77 -14.77
CA LEU A 157 -4.72 4.93 -14.51
C LEU A 157 -5.85 5.82 -14.00
N ARG A 158 -7.09 5.53 -14.42
CA ARG A 158 -8.23 6.19 -13.77
C ARG A 158 -8.22 5.73 -12.31
N ASP A 159 -7.82 6.67 -11.46
CA ASP A 159 -8.01 6.79 -10.01
C ASP A 159 -8.79 5.60 -9.38
N PRO A 160 -8.22 4.81 -8.43
CA PRO A 160 -7.10 5.17 -7.53
C PRO A 160 -5.81 4.38 -7.66
N PHE A 161 -5.74 3.42 -8.57
CA PHE A 161 -4.57 2.55 -8.65
C PHE A 161 -3.50 3.16 -9.55
N ASP A 162 -2.25 3.06 -9.14
CA ASP A 162 -1.09 3.46 -9.93
C ASP A 162 -0.39 2.19 -10.50
N ILE A 163 0.52 2.38 -11.45
CA ILE A 163 1.30 1.28 -12.07
C ILE A 163 2.05 0.42 -11.03
N ASP A 164 2.40 0.97 -9.86
CA ASP A 164 3.01 0.20 -8.78
C ASP A 164 2.09 -0.86 -8.18
N HIS A 165 0.79 -0.61 -8.10
CA HIS A 165 -0.19 -1.58 -7.60
C HIS A 165 -0.32 -2.80 -8.52
N VAL A 166 -0.02 -2.60 -9.81
CA VAL A 166 -0.03 -3.63 -10.84
C VAL A 166 1.27 -4.41 -10.84
N LEU A 167 2.40 -3.70 -10.82
CA LEU A 167 3.72 -4.31 -10.96
C LEU A 167 4.19 -4.99 -9.67
N THR A 168 3.88 -4.44 -8.50
CA THR A 168 4.41 -4.96 -7.22
C THR A 168 4.07 -6.44 -6.99
N PRO A 169 2.83 -6.92 -7.18
CA PRO A 169 2.49 -8.34 -7.04
C PRO A 169 3.19 -9.26 -8.05
N LEU A 170 3.65 -8.71 -9.18
CA LEU A 170 4.20 -9.44 -10.33
C LEU A 170 5.72 -9.62 -10.28
N VAL A 171 6.35 -9.49 -9.11
CA VAL A 171 7.80 -9.68 -8.94
C VAL A 171 8.30 -11.04 -9.45
N ASP A 172 7.51 -12.12 -9.34
CA ASP A 172 7.87 -13.45 -9.86
C ASP A 172 7.96 -13.49 -11.41
N PHE A 173 7.48 -12.44 -12.07
CA PHE A 173 7.52 -12.25 -13.52
C PHE A 173 8.46 -11.11 -13.93
N ALA A 174 9.35 -10.66 -13.04
CA ALA A 174 10.27 -9.54 -13.29
C ALA A 174 11.05 -9.71 -14.61
N ASP A 175 11.61 -10.90 -14.88
CA ASP A 175 12.35 -11.17 -16.13
C ASP A 175 11.54 -10.86 -17.41
N ALA A 176 10.24 -11.09 -17.36
CA ALA A 176 9.34 -10.88 -18.49
C ALA A 176 8.88 -9.43 -18.66
N LEU A 177 8.95 -8.62 -17.59
CA LEU A 177 8.44 -7.25 -17.52
C LEU A 177 9.54 -6.18 -17.53
N LEU A 178 10.73 -6.50 -17.01
CA LEU A 178 11.88 -5.59 -16.94
C LEU A 178 12.28 -4.98 -18.28
N PRO A 179 12.28 -5.69 -19.43
CA PRO A 179 12.58 -5.07 -20.72
C PRO A 179 11.65 -3.89 -21.04
N GLY A 180 10.36 -4.04 -20.75
CA GLY A 180 9.37 -2.96 -20.91
C GLY A 180 9.65 -1.81 -19.95
N ILE A 181 9.83 -2.10 -18.66
CA ILE A 181 10.14 -1.10 -17.63
C ILE A 181 11.40 -0.29 -17.97
N ARG A 182 12.48 -0.95 -18.40
CA ARG A 182 13.73 -0.29 -18.81
C ARG A 182 13.52 0.63 -20.00
N THR A 183 12.70 0.22 -20.97
CA THR A 183 12.32 1.09 -22.11
C THR A 183 11.57 2.34 -21.62
N CYS A 184 10.69 2.20 -20.64
CA CYS A 184 10.01 3.34 -20.01
C CYS A 184 10.99 4.27 -19.29
N LEU A 185 11.91 3.73 -18.48
CA LEU A 185 12.93 4.50 -17.78
C LEU A 185 13.89 5.23 -18.74
N ALA A 186 14.16 4.66 -19.92
CA ALA A 186 15.02 5.28 -20.92
C ALA A 186 14.35 6.44 -21.68
N THR A 187 13.03 6.60 -21.58
CA THR A 187 12.26 7.54 -22.39
C THR A 187 11.79 8.73 -21.56
N GLU A 188 12.17 9.94 -21.95
CA GLU A 188 11.90 11.19 -21.22
C GLU A 188 10.40 11.54 -21.08
N GLY A 189 9.50 10.90 -21.84
CA GLY A 189 8.06 11.20 -21.83
C GLY A 189 7.26 10.71 -20.60
N TYR A 190 7.83 9.88 -19.71
CA TYR A 190 7.07 9.17 -18.66
C TYR A 190 7.11 9.79 -17.26
N HIS A 191 7.36 11.09 -17.15
CA HIS A 191 7.55 11.74 -15.84
C HIS A 191 6.41 11.51 -14.84
N SER A 192 5.15 11.44 -15.28
CA SER A 192 4.01 11.20 -14.38
C SER A 192 3.99 9.78 -13.80
N ALA A 193 4.44 8.79 -14.56
CA ALA A 193 4.45 7.39 -14.16
C ALA A 193 5.75 6.97 -13.48
N LEU A 194 6.79 7.80 -13.56
CA LEU A 194 8.12 7.48 -13.05
C LEU A 194 8.10 7.18 -11.55
N ARG A 195 7.43 7.99 -10.73
CA ARG A 195 7.43 7.78 -9.27
C ARG A 195 6.76 6.45 -8.88
N PRO A 196 5.55 6.12 -9.35
CA PRO A 196 5.01 4.76 -9.19
C PRO A 196 5.94 3.67 -9.71
N LEU A 197 6.52 3.82 -10.90
CA LEU A 197 7.43 2.82 -11.46
C LEU A 197 8.64 2.57 -10.54
N LEU A 198 9.24 3.63 -10.00
CA LEU A 198 10.32 3.52 -9.03
C LEU A 198 9.86 2.81 -7.75
N ARG A 199 8.65 3.08 -7.24
CA ARG A 199 8.10 2.33 -6.08
C ARG A 199 7.98 0.84 -6.33
N ALA A 200 7.51 0.44 -7.52
CA ALA A 200 7.43 -0.96 -7.91
C ALA A 200 8.81 -1.63 -7.91
N LEU A 201 9.81 -0.95 -8.48
CA LEU A 201 11.19 -1.45 -8.52
C LEU A 201 11.82 -1.53 -7.12
N THR A 202 11.52 -0.58 -6.22
CA THR A 202 11.90 -0.68 -4.81
C THR A 202 11.30 -1.93 -4.18
N ALA A 203 10.01 -2.22 -4.42
CA ALA A 203 9.35 -3.41 -3.89
C ALA A 203 9.90 -4.72 -4.46
N TRP A 204 10.39 -4.72 -5.70
CA TRP A 204 11.04 -5.87 -6.33
C TRP A 204 12.47 -6.12 -5.79
N GLY A 205 13.12 -5.11 -5.22
CA GLY A 205 14.43 -5.24 -4.59
C GLY A 205 15.48 -5.81 -5.56
N PRO A 206 16.20 -6.89 -5.20
CA PRO A 206 17.24 -7.48 -6.05
C PRO A 206 16.78 -7.89 -7.46
N ALA A 207 15.50 -8.26 -7.63
CA ALA A 207 14.97 -8.61 -8.94
C ALA A 207 15.01 -7.42 -9.93
N ALA A 208 15.05 -6.17 -9.45
CA ALA A 208 15.17 -4.98 -10.27
C ALA A 208 16.62 -4.67 -10.73
N ALA A 209 17.62 -5.47 -10.36
CA ALA A 209 19.03 -5.25 -10.70
C ALA A 209 19.30 -4.96 -12.20
N PRO A 210 18.63 -5.62 -13.18
CA PRO A 210 18.87 -5.32 -14.60
C PRO A 210 18.51 -3.87 -15.03
N ALA A 211 17.76 -3.12 -14.22
CA ALA A 211 17.38 -1.73 -14.50
C ALA A 211 18.38 -0.68 -13.95
N VAL A 212 19.45 -1.09 -13.27
CA VAL A 212 20.46 -0.16 -12.71
C VAL A 212 21.00 0.83 -13.75
N PRO A 213 21.38 0.44 -14.98
CA PRO A 213 21.90 1.39 -15.97
C PRO A 213 20.95 2.54 -16.26
N GLU A 214 19.64 2.27 -16.35
CA GLU A 214 18.61 3.29 -16.59
C GLU A 214 18.26 4.09 -15.33
N LEU A 215 18.54 3.58 -14.12
CA LEU A 215 18.32 4.28 -12.85
C LEU A 215 19.41 5.32 -12.54
N LEU A 216 20.66 5.09 -12.96
CA LEU A 216 21.80 5.98 -12.65
C LEU A 216 21.59 7.43 -13.11
N PRO A 217 21.06 7.73 -14.32
CA PRO A 217 20.77 9.10 -14.72
C PRO A 217 19.80 9.83 -13.77
N TYR A 218 18.83 9.12 -13.19
CA TYR A 218 17.83 9.72 -12.30
C TYR A 218 18.41 10.22 -10.97
N LEU A 219 19.57 9.71 -10.54
CA LEU A 219 20.31 10.23 -9.37
C LEU A 219 20.70 11.70 -9.54
N ARG A 220 20.79 12.22 -10.78
CA ARG A 220 21.12 13.63 -11.06
C ARG A 220 19.91 14.48 -11.43
N THR A 221 18.71 13.97 -11.23
CA THR A 221 17.46 14.68 -11.54
C THR A 221 16.74 15.07 -10.26
N GLY A 222 15.61 15.74 -10.40
CA GLY A 222 14.68 15.96 -9.27
C GLY A 222 14.14 14.66 -8.65
N HIS A 223 14.35 13.50 -9.27
CA HIS A 223 13.94 12.20 -8.76
C HIS A 223 15.01 11.45 -7.97
N ALA A 224 16.14 12.10 -7.67
CA ALA A 224 17.29 11.46 -7.03
C ALA A 224 16.96 10.70 -5.75
N ARG A 225 16.05 11.23 -4.91
CA ARG A 225 15.65 10.56 -3.67
C ARG A 225 15.06 9.18 -3.96
N TRP A 226 14.06 9.10 -4.84
CA TRP A 226 13.42 7.83 -5.20
C TRP A 226 14.37 6.89 -5.92
N ALA A 227 15.28 7.41 -6.76
CA ALA A 227 16.33 6.61 -7.37
C ALA A 227 17.26 6.00 -6.31
N CYS A 228 17.66 6.74 -5.26
CA CYS A 228 18.40 6.18 -4.12
C CYS A 228 17.61 5.06 -3.41
N GLU A 229 16.29 5.20 -3.26
CA GLU A 229 15.45 4.16 -2.64
C GLU A 229 15.52 2.84 -3.43
N VAL A 230 15.34 2.91 -4.76
CA VAL A 230 15.42 1.74 -5.64
C VAL A 230 16.82 1.12 -5.60
N ILE A 231 17.86 1.95 -5.71
CA ILE A 231 19.26 1.51 -5.73
C ILE A 231 19.63 0.80 -4.42
N GLY A 232 19.22 1.33 -3.27
CA GLY A 232 19.45 0.68 -1.98
C GLY A 232 18.64 -0.62 -1.81
N ALA A 233 17.42 -0.69 -2.37
CA ALA A 233 16.62 -1.91 -2.36
C ALA A 233 17.20 -3.01 -3.27
N ILE A 234 17.80 -2.65 -4.40
CA ILE A 234 18.55 -3.57 -5.28
C ILE A 234 19.79 -4.12 -4.54
N GLY A 235 20.46 -3.28 -3.76
CA GLY A 235 21.62 -3.67 -2.95
C GLY A 235 22.91 -3.83 -3.78
N PRO A 236 23.77 -4.83 -3.53
CA PRO A 236 25.12 -4.90 -4.09
C PRO A 236 25.23 -4.86 -5.62
N ALA A 237 24.21 -5.32 -6.35
CA ALA A 237 24.21 -5.25 -7.82
C ALA A 237 24.21 -3.81 -8.36
N ALA A 238 23.85 -2.82 -7.53
CA ALA A 238 23.88 -1.41 -7.86
C ALA A 238 25.18 -0.69 -7.44
N HIS A 239 26.27 -1.44 -7.22
CA HIS A 239 27.61 -0.91 -6.90
C HIS A 239 28.09 0.27 -7.77
N PRO A 240 27.79 0.36 -9.07
CA PRO A 240 28.17 1.52 -9.88
C PRO A 240 27.64 2.88 -9.37
N ALA A 241 26.67 2.90 -8.46
CA ALA A 241 26.16 4.13 -7.84
C ALA A 241 26.93 4.58 -6.57
N ALA A 242 27.79 3.74 -5.99
CA ALA A 242 28.37 3.92 -4.66
C ALA A 242 28.99 5.31 -4.45
N ASP A 243 29.96 5.70 -5.29
CA ASP A 243 30.66 6.99 -5.15
C ASP A 243 29.71 8.20 -5.17
N LEU A 244 28.65 8.15 -5.99
CA LEU A 244 27.69 9.24 -6.08
C LEU A 244 26.79 9.29 -4.85
N LEU A 245 26.34 8.13 -4.36
CA LEU A 245 25.55 8.01 -3.13
C LEU A 245 26.33 8.53 -1.92
N GLU A 246 27.63 8.21 -1.83
CA GLU A 246 28.50 8.74 -0.78
C GLU A 246 28.56 10.27 -0.86
N ARG A 247 28.85 10.85 -2.03
CA ARG A 247 28.91 12.32 -2.18
C ARG A 247 27.60 13.00 -1.80
N PHE A 248 26.46 12.41 -2.14
CA PHE A 248 25.14 12.90 -1.69
C PHE A 248 24.97 12.79 -0.17
N ALA A 249 25.33 11.66 0.42
CA ALA A 249 25.24 11.42 1.85
C ALA A 249 26.10 12.42 2.67
N LEU A 250 27.26 12.77 2.15
CA LEU A 250 28.22 13.69 2.76
C LEU A 250 27.98 15.16 2.38
N GLY A 251 27.02 15.43 1.50
CA GLY A 251 26.72 16.78 1.01
C GLY A 251 27.81 17.38 0.12
N ALA A 252 28.75 16.58 -0.38
CA ALA A 252 29.78 17.01 -1.34
C ALA A 252 29.19 17.30 -2.73
N GLU A 253 28.05 16.68 -3.04
CA GLU A 253 27.24 16.93 -4.23
C GLU A 253 25.76 16.99 -3.80
N GLN A 254 24.95 17.86 -4.42
CA GLN A 254 23.50 17.93 -4.18
C GLN A 254 22.74 17.76 -5.49
N PRO A 255 21.78 16.84 -5.58
CA PRO A 255 20.94 16.72 -6.76
C PRO A 255 19.93 17.87 -6.85
N PRO A 256 19.38 18.16 -8.04
CA PRO A 256 18.31 19.14 -8.22
C PRO A 256 17.13 18.87 -7.28
N ARG A 257 16.53 19.93 -6.72
CA ARG A 257 15.31 19.82 -5.90
C ARG A 257 14.10 19.95 -6.80
N HIS A 258 13.23 18.94 -6.84
CA HIS A 258 12.01 18.97 -7.66
C HIS A 258 10.84 19.72 -6.98
N ASP A 259 10.85 19.79 -5.64
CA ASP A 259 9.65 20.08 -4.85
C ASP A 259 9.81 21.22 -3.84
N THR A 260 10.78 22.11 -4.04
CA THR A 260 10.96 23.23 -3.12
C THR A 260 11.04 24.52 -3.91
N ASP A 261 10.15 25.48 -3.63
CA ASP A 261 10.28 26.90 -4.00
C ASP A 261 11.53 27.58 -3.39
N LEU A 262 12.42 26.78 -2.79
CA LEU A 262 13.65 27.22 -2.22
C LEU A 262 14.67 27.53 -3.34
N PRO A 263 15.48 28.59 -3.17
CA PRO A 263 16.55 28.91 -4.11
C PRO A 263 17.51 27.72 -4.32
N PRO A 264 18.15 27.58 -5.48
CA PRO A 264 19.11 26.50 -5.73
C PRO A 264 20.35 26.56 -4.81
N ASP A 265 20.63 27.70 -4.16
CA ASP A 265 21.83 27.95 -3.35
C ASP A 265 21.56 27.94 -1.82
N THR A 266 20.52 27.23 -1.37
CA THR A 266 20.31 27.08 0.09
C THR A 266 21.36 26.15 0.69
N SER A 267 21.98 26.61 1.79
CA SER A 267 22.88 25.81 2.62
C SER A 267 22.19 24.68 3.38
N LEU A 268 20.87 24.48 3.20
CA LEU A 268 20.16 23.38 3.84
C LEU A 268 20.61 22.07 3.23
N ARG A 269 20.77 21.08 4.09
CA ARG A 269 21.07 19.71 3.70
C ARG A 269 19.97 19.18 2.79
N TRP A 270 20.34 18.42 1.76
CA TRP A 270 19.37 17.79 0.88
C TRP A 270 18.51 16.77 1.66
N HIS A 271 17.19 16.85 1.53
CA HIS A 271 16.25 16.01 2.28
C HIS A 271 16.36 14.50 1.97
N GLY A 272 17.06 14.12 0.89
CA GLY A 272 17.38 12.73 0.56
C GLY A 272 18.70 12.22 1.15
N THR A 273 19.40 13.00 1.99
CA THR A 273 20.72 12.62 2.53
C THR A 273 20.70 11.30 3.30
N GLN A 274 19.74 11.12 4.21
CA GLN A 274 19.60 9.87 4.96
C GLN A 274 19.31 8.68 4.02
N THR A 275 18.50 8.89 2.98
CA THR A 275 18.23 7.88 1.95
C THR A 275 19.49 7.50 1.15
N ALA A 276 20.31 8.47 0.76
CA ALA A 276 21.56 8.21 0.05
C ALA A 276 22.58 7.48 0.93
N ALA A 277 22.68 7.86 2.22
CA ALA A 277 23.57 7.19 3.17
C ALA A 277 23.16 5.73 3.41
N TRP A 278 21.86 5.47 3.58
CA TRP A 278 21.30 4.13 3.64
C TRP A 278 21.57 3.35 2.34
N ALA A 279 21.29 3.93 1.18
CA ALA A 279 21.51 3.27 -0.11
C ALA A 279 22.98 2.94 -0.33
N HIS A 280 23.90 3.84 0.03
CA HIS A 280 25.35 3.58 0.00
C HIS A 280 25.69 2.33 0.81
N TRP A 281 25.28 2.28 2.07
CA TRP A 281 25.50 1.11 2.93
C TRP A 281 24.92 -0.18 2.35
N ARG A 282 23.69 -0.15 1.82
CA ARG A 282 23.07 -1.34 1.19
C ARG A 282 23.83 -1.84 -0.04
N VAL A 283 24.48 -0.93 -0.76
CA VAL A 283 25.21 -1.21 -1.99
C VAL A 283 26.65 -1.66 -1.74
N THR A 284 27.33 -1.07 -0.75
CA THR A 284 28.75 -1.35 -0.47
C THR A 284 28.95 -2.34 0.67
N GLY A 285 27.99 -2.44 1.60
CA GLY A 285 28.14 -3.12 2.87
C GLY A 285 28.88 -2.29 3.94
N GLU A 286 29.29 -1.05 3.63
CA GLU A 286 30.08 -0.17 4.50
C GLU A 286 29.17 0.78 5.30
N PRO A 287 29.01 0.58 6.62
CA PRO A 287 28.01 1.32 7.41
C PRO A 287 28.46 2.70 7.87
N GLU A 288 29.74 3.05 7.77
CA GLU A 288 30.34 4.22 8.39
C GLU A 288 29.65 5.53 7.97
N VAL A 289 29.35 5.66 6.68
CA VAL A 289 28.64 6.82 6.13
C VAL A 289 27.21 6.89 6.67
N ALA A 290 26.49 5.76 6.68
CA ALA A 290 25.13 5.69 7.21
C ALA A 290 25.08 6.04 8.70
N VAL A 291 25.90 5.37 9.52
CA VAL A 291 25.98 5.59 10.98
C VAL A 291 26.26 7.06 11.29
N ARG A 292 27.25 7.69 10.62
CA ARG A 292 27.54 9.12 10.80
C ARG A 292 26.33 10.01 10.46
N VAL A 293 25.71 9.79 9.30
CA VAL A 293 24.59 10.64 8.82
C VAL A 293 23.37 10.51 9.71
N PHE A 294 23.02 9.29 10.13
CA PHE A 294 21.92 9.06 11.04
C PHE A 294 22.20 9.57 12.46
N GLY A 295 23.45 9.44 12.95
CA GLY A 295 23.85 9.98 14.24
C GLY A 295 23.64 11.48 14.33
N GLU A 296 24.10 12.22 13.33
CA GLU A 296 23.89 13.67 13.24
C GLU A 296 22.39 14.03 13.20
N ALA A 297 21.58 13.27 12.47
CA ALA A 297 20.13 13.48 12.40
C ALA A 297 19.45 13.24 13.76
N VAL A 298 19.86 12.20 14.48
CA VAL A 298 19.36 11.87 15.81
C VAL A 298 19.77 12.92 16.85
N GLU A 299 21.03 13.35 16.84
CA GLU A 299 21.59 14.38 17.73
C GLU A 299 20.90 15.73 17.54
N THR A 300 20.70 16.15 16.30
CA THR A 300 19.99 17.41 15.97
C THR A 300 18.49 17.31 16.20
N GLY A 301 17.96 16.08 16.15
CA GLY A 301 16.59 15.80 16.48
C GLY A 301 15.56 16.20 15.42
N ILE A 302 16.00 16.42 14.17
CA ILE A 302 15.17 16.90 13.07
C ILE A 302 15.04 15.81 12.01
N ALA A 303 13.80 15.39 11.74
CA ALA A 303 13.41 14.55 10.59
C ALA A 303 14.22 13.25 10.45
N VAL A 304 14.41 12.51 11.55
CA VAL A 304 15.05 11.19 11.53
C VAL A 304 14.16 10.18 10.79
N ASP A 305 14.74 9.48 9.84
CA ASP A 305 14.14 8.32 9.19
C ASP A 305 14.41 7.06 10.02
N PHE A 306 13.56 6.84 11.02
CA PHE A 306 13.71 5.76 11.99
C PHE A 306 13.59 4.36 11.36
N ASP A 307 12.90 4.20 10.23
CA ASP A 307 12.81 2.90 9.56
C ASP A 307 14.17 2.48 9.02
N ARG A 308 14.87 3.39 8.34
CA ARG A 308 16.23 3.13 7.84
C ARG A 308 17.25 3.02 8.97
N LEU A 309 17.05 3.76 10.06
CA LEU A 309 17.86 3.61 11.28
C LEU A 309 17.68 2.21 11.89
N ALA A 310 16.45 1.69 11.93
CA ALA A 310 16.14 0.36 12.43
C ALA A 310 16.87 -0.74 11.61
N GLU A 311 16.98 -0.58 10.30
CA GLU A 311 17.70 -1.52 9.44
C GLU A 311 19.19 -1.66 9.79
N LEU A 312 19.83 -0.61 10.34
CA LEU A 312 21.22 -0.70 10.82
C LEU A 312 21.37 -1.64 12.03
N GLY A 313 20.28 -1.91 12.76
CA GLY A 313 20.27 -2.78 13.94
C GLY A 313 21.32 -2.38 14.97
N ALA A 314 22.14 -3.34 15.41
CA ALA A 314 23.18 -3.12 16.43
C ALA A 314 24.25 -2.09 16.03
N LEU A 315 24.44 -1.79 14.74
CA LEU A 315 25.39 -0.75 14.30
C LEU A 315 24.96 0.66 14.76
N ALA A 316 23.67 0.84 15.04
CA ALA A 316 23.09 2.08 15.57
C ALA A 316 23.00 2.10 17.11
N ALA A 317 23.63 1.15 17.82
CA ALA A 317 23.71 1.13 19.28
C ALA A 317 24.16 2.44 19.93
N PRO A 318 25.11 3.22 19.37
CA PRO A 318 25.49 4.52 19.93
C PRO A 318 24.34 5.53 20.04
N PHE A 319 23.25 5.35 19.28
CA PHE A 319 22.11 6.27 19.24
C PHE A 319 20.93 5.80 20.11
N ALA A 320 21.05 4.66 20.80
CA ALA A 320 19.94 4.05 21.52
C ALA A 320 19.31 5.00 22.55
N ASP A 321 20.10 5.73 23.33
CA ASP A 321 19.58 6.66 24.35
C ASP A 321 18.80 7.83 23.73
N ASP A 322 19.21 8.33 22.58
CA ASP A 322 18.50 9.40 21.88
C ASP A 322 17.23 8.88 21.20
N VAL A 323 17.27 7.67 20.62
CA VAL A 323 16.06 6.98 20.12
C VAL A 323 15.08 6.73 21.27
N ARG A 324 15.56 6.37 22.47
CA ARG A 324 14.71 6.17 23.65
C ARG A 324 13.92 7.41 24.01
N LYS A 325 14.55 8.60 23.97
CA LYS A 325 13.86 9.88 24.21
C LYS A 325 12.72 10.12 23.22
N ARG A 326 12.84 9.58 21.99
CA ARG A 326 11.86 9.75 20.91
C ARG A 326 10.61 8.90 21.06
N LEU A 327 10.66 7.87 21.93
CA LEU A 327 9.48 7.13 22.36
C LEU A 327 8.44 8.02 23.07
N GLU A 328 8.87 9.18 23.58
CA GLU A 328 8.02 10.17 24.25
C GLU A 328 7.61 11.34 23.32
N SER A 329 7.91 11.28 22.02
CA SER A 329 7.51 12.33 21.07
C SER A 329 6.00 12.57 21.08
N PRO A 330 5.51 13.81 20.90
CA PRO A 330 4.07 14.08 20.78
C PRO A 330 3.42 13.40 19.57
N GLY A 331 4.17 13.13 18.49
CA GLY A 331 3.64 12.53 17.26
C GLY A 331 3.50 11.01 17.34
N GLY A 332 2.31 10.46 17.03
CA GLY A 332 2.06 9.00 17.01
C GLY A 332 3.01 8.27 16.07
N TRP A 333 3.14 8.77 14.84
CA TRP A 333 4.06 8.28 13.83
C TRP A 333 5.50 8.19 14.35
N GLU A 334 6.05 9.31 14.84
CA GLU A 334 7.43 9.35 15.35
C GLU A 334 7.65 8.34 16.48
N ARG A 335 6.69 8.20 17.41
CA ARG A 335 6.80 7.23 18.51
C ARG A 335 6.84 5.78 18.01
N VAL A 336 5.95 5.39 17.09
CA VAL A 336 5.91 4.02 16.57
C VAL A 336 7.19 3.67 15.81
N HIS A 337 7.67 4.59 14.98
CA HIS A 337 8.89 4.39 14.22
C HIS A 337 10.14 4.42 15.13
N ALA A 338 10.19 5.27 16.15
CA ALA A 338 11.23 5.23 17.18
C ALA A 338 11.21 3.92 17.98
N ALA A 339 10.03 3.36 18.29
CA ALA A 339 9.90 2.05 18.94
C ALA A 339 10.44 0.93 18.04
N SER A 340 10.20 1.01 16.73
CA SER A 340 10.82 0.11 15.74
C SER A 340 12.34 0.18 15.78
N ALA A 341 12.90 1.39 15.68
CA ALA A 341 14.35 1.59 15.74
C ALA A 341 14.94 1.09 17.07
N TRP A 342 14.34 1.45 18.20
CA TRP A 342 14.78 1.00 19.52
C TRP A 342 14.89 -0.53 19.61
N TRP A 343 13.84 -1.25 19.21
CA TRP A 343 13.82 -2.70 19.29
C TRP A 343 14.87 -3.34 18.37
N HIS A 344 15.05 -2.87 17.13
CA HIS A 344 16.06 -3.42 16.23
C HIS A 344 17.50 -3.10 16.69
N ILE A 345 17.70 -1.95 17.32
CA ILE A 345 19.02 -1.53 17.85
C ILE A 345 19.42 -2.35 19.07
N THR A 346 18.48 -2.53 20.00
CA THR A 346 18.79 -3.04 21.35
C THR A 346 18.38 -4.50 21.56
N GLY A 347 17.41 -5.00 20.78
CA GLY A 347 16.72 -6.24 21.05
C GLY A 347 15.81 -6.19 22.29
N ASP A 348 15.72 -5.06 22.99
CA ASP A 348 14.95 -4.88 24.22
C ASP A 348 13.51 -4.46 23.88
N PRO A 349 12.51 -5.34 24.10
CA PRO A 349 11.12 -5.03 23.81
C PRO A 349 10.49 -4.10 24.87
N ASP A 350 11.05 -4.01 26.08
CA ASP A 350 10.35 -3.42 27.24
C ASP A 350 9.97 -1.94 27.01
N PRO A 351 10.83 -1.08 26.43
CA PRO A 351 10.46 0.30 26.12
C PRO A 351 9.56 0.43 24.89
N ALA A 352 9.67 -0.50 23.93
CA ALA A 352 8.93 -0.43 22.67
C ALA A 352 7.47 -0.87 22.84
N VAL A 353 7.23 -2.00 23.51
CA VAL A 353 5.90 -2.63 23.60
C VAL A 353 4.81 -1.68 24.13
N PRO A 354 5.00 -0.90 25.22
CA PRO A 354 3.99 0.03 25.70
C PRO A 354 3.59 1.09 24.67
N VAL A 355 4.54 1.59 23.88
CA VAL A 355 4.29 2.56 22.80
C VAL A 355 3.44 1.94 21.70
N LEU A 356 3.75 0.70 21.32
CA LEU A 356 3.02 -0.02 20.27
C LEU A 356 1.59 -0.36 20.71
N LEU A 357 1.38 -0.77 21.97
CA LEU A 357 0.04 -0.98 22.51
C LEU A 357 -0.79 0.30 22.49
N ALA A 358 -0.21 1.44 22.84
CA ALA A 358 -0.90 2.72 22.74
C ALA A 358 -1.31 3.02 21.29
N ALA A 359 -0.45 2.74 20.32
CA ALA A 359 -0.76 2.91 18.88
C ALA A 359 -1.83 1.92 18.36
N LEU A 360 -2.05 0.80 19.05
CA LEU A 360 -3.14 -0.15 18.73
C LEU A 360 -4.50 0.25 19.30
N THR A 361 -4.59 1.27 20.15
CA THR A 361 -5.86 1.73 20.77
C THR A 361 -7.00 1.97 19.77
N PRO A 362 -6.78 2.54 18.56
CA PRO A 362 -7.84 2.75 17.56
C PRO A 362 -8.61 1.49 17.16
N LEU A 363 -8.02 0.30 17.30
CA LEU A 363 -8.67 -0.98 16.98
C LEU A 363 -9.93 -1.21 17.81
N ASN A 364 -9.98 -0.70 19.05
CA ASN A 364 -11.18 -0.80 19.90
C ASN A 364 -12.42 -0.12 19.29
N SER A 365 -12.20 0.82 18.37
CA SER A 365 -13.24 1.58 17.69
C SER A 365 -13.46 1.14 16.24
N GLY A 366 -12.81 0.05 15.79
CA GLY A 366 -12.92 -0.44 14.41
C GLY A 366 -12.11 0.37 13.38
N TYR A 367 -11.10 1.13 13.83
CA TYR A 367 -10.22 1.90 12.95
C TYR A 367 -8.77 1.40 13.01
N ALA A 368 -8.06 1.52 11.89
CA ALA A 368 -6.64 1.23 11.80
C ALA A 368 -5.93 2.25 10.89
N ASP A 369 -5.32 3.27 11.48
CA ASP A 369 -4.47 4.22 10.76
C ASP A 369 -3.09 3.62 10.43
N ALA A 370 -2.23 4.41 9.78
CA ALA A 370 -0.91 3.96 9.37
C ALA A 370 -0.03 3.54 10.56
N ASP A 371 -0.11 4.28 11.67
CA ASP A 371 0.66 4.04 12.90
C ASP A 371 0.22 2.73 13.57
N CYS A 372 -1.09 2.49 13.63
CA CYS A 372 -1.68 1.26 14.13
C CYS A 372 -1.21 0.03 13.32
N ARG A 373 -1.22 0.14 11.98
CA ARG A 373 -0.73 -0.96 11.12
C ARG A 373 0.77 -1.20 11.28
N ALA A 374 1.56 -0.13 11.37
CA ALA A 374 2.99 -0.24 11.66
C ALA A 374 3.26 -0.91 13.01
N ALA A 375 2.49 -0.55 14.04
CA ALA A 375 2.58 -1.17 15.36
C ALA A 375 2.21 -2.67 15.34
N ALA A 376 1.16 -3.05 14.62
CA ALA A 376 0.77 -4.46 14.46
C ALA A 376 1.86 -5.28 13.74
N ARG A 377 2.46 -4.73 12.67
CA ARG A 377 3.62 -5.35 11.98
C ARG A 377 4.81 -5.51 12.91
N LEU A 378 5.07 -4.55 13.78
CA LEU A 378 6.22 -4.61 14.68
C LEU A 378 6.00 -5.59 15.84
N ILE A 379 4.81 -5.63 16.41
CA ILE A 379 4.42 -6.61 17.43
C ILE A 379 4.57 -8.05 16.91
N SER A 380 4.23 -8.30 15.64
CA SER A 380 4.38 -9.62 15.03
C SER A 380 5.84 -10.09 14.93
N LYS A 381 6.77 -9.14 14.79
CA LYS A 381 8.21 -9.41 14.77
C LYS A 381 8.81 -9.54 16.17
N ILE A 382 8.29 -8.80 17.16
CA ILE A 382 8.73 -8.90 18.58
C ILE A 382 8.40 -10.28 19.17
N GLY A 383 7.21 -10.83 18.88
CA GLY A 383 6.80 -12.15 19.35
C GLY A 383 6.35 -12.18 20.82
N SER A 384 6.79 -13.17 21.59
CA SER A 384 6.28 -13.46 22.94
C SER A 384 6.35 -12.30 23.95
N PRO A 385 7.34 -11.38 23.94
CA PRO A 385 7.33 -10.23 24.84
C PRO A 385 6.12 -9.30 24.65
N ALA A 386 5.47 -9.35 23.48
CA ALA A 386 4.29 -8.55 23.15
C ALA A 386 2.95 -9.28 23.40
N THR A 387 2.93 -10.39 24.15
CA THR A 387 1.72 -11.21 24.40
C THR A 387 0.54 -10.42 24.99
N VAL A 388 0.80 -9.32 25.69
CA VAL A 388 -0.24 -8.39 26.17
C VAL A 388 -1.10 -7.79 25.04
N ALA A 389 -0.63 -7.79 23.79
CA ALA A 389 -1.40 -7.38 22.62
C ALA A 389 -2.39 -8.44 22.12
N ALA A 390 -2.27 -9.70 22.56
CA ALA A 390 -3.03 -10.82 22.00
C ALA A 390 -4.56 -10.61 21.97
N PRO A 391 -5.23 -10.11 23.03
CA PRO A 391 -6.68 -9.90 22.99
C PRO A 391 -7.13 -8.90 21.91
N LEU A 392 -6.34 -7.86 21.65
CA LEU A 392 -6.64 -6.89 20.59
C LEU A 392 -6.48 -7.52 19.21
N LEU A 393 -5.43 -8.32 19.02
CA LEU A 393 -5.17 -9.01 17.75
C LEU A 393 -6.20 -10.12 17.48
N GLU A 394 -6.65 -10.83 18.51
CA GLU A 394 -7.77 -11.79 18.41
C GLU A 394 -9.08 -11.08 18.04
N THR A 395 -9.32 -9.89 18.57
CA THR A 395 -10.47 -9.05 18.17
C THR A 395 -10.38 -8.65 16.70
N VAL A 396 -9.18 -8.29 16.23
CA VAL A 396 -8.93 -8.01 14.81
C VAL A 396 -9.29 -9.21 13.94
N LEU A 397 -8.88 -10.43 14.30
CA LEU A 397 -9.18 -11.64 13.51
C LEU A 397 -10.63 -12.11 13.60
N SER A 398 -11.31 -11.86 14.72
CA SER A 398 -12.68 -12.35 14.96
C SER A 398 -13.78 -11.42 14.45
N THR A 399 -13.49 -10.14 14.21
CA THR A 399 -14.49 -9.23 13.66
C THR A 399 -14.73 -9.51 12.17
N GLU A 400 -15.99 -9.52 11.74
CA GLU A 400 -16.33 -9.63 10.31
C GLU A 400 -16.15 -8.30 9.57
N ARG A 401 -16.11 -7.18 10.30
CA ARG A 401 -15.97 -5.85 9.72
C ARG A 401 -14.49 -5.54 9.45
N ARG A 402 -14.21 -4.97 8.28
CA ARG A 402 -12.88 -4.46 7.94
C ARG A 402 -12.58 -3.18 8.73
N PHE A 403 -11.32 -2.98 9.09
CA PHE A 403 -10.89 -1.76 9.77
C PHE A 403 -10.77 -0.62 8.77
N ALA A 404 -11.57 0.43 8.97
CA ALA A 404 -11.47 1.62 8.15
C ALA A 404 -10.24 2.45 8.57
N SER A 405 -9.69 3.21 7.64
CA SER A 405 -8.88 4.36 8.04
C SER A 405 -9.76 5.33 8.83
N LEU A 406 -9.19 6.00 9.83
CA LEU A 406 -9.85 7.15 10.46
C LEU A 406 -10.35 8.08 9.35
N PRO A 407 -11.59 8.62 9.47
CA PRO A 407 -12.19 9.39 8.41
C PRO A 407 -11.26 10.54 8.04
N PRO A 408 -10.72 10.57 6.81
CA PRO A 408 -9.86 11.65 6.40
C PRO A 408 -10.70 12.91 6.38
N HIS A 409 -10.24 13.94 7.08
CA HIS A 409 -10.73 15.28 6.82
C HIS A 409 -10.32 15.64 5.37
N ARG A 410 -11.22 15.41 4.39
CA ARG A 410 -11.20 15.96 3.01
C ARG A 410 -10.44 15.23 1.88
N THR A 411 -10.25 13.90 1.89
CA THR A 411 -9.81 13.21 0.64
C THR A 411 -11.00 12.72 -0.19
N ARG A 412 -10.81 12.58 -1.51
CA ARG A 412 -11.80 11.94 -2.39
C ARG A 412 -12.05 10.52 -1.89
N GLN A 413 -13.31 10.20 -1.68
CA GLN A 413 -13.80 9.00 -1.02
C GLN A 413 -13.35 7.70 -1.73
N SER A 414 -13.20 7.70 -3.06
CA SER A 414 -12.86 6.50 -3.85
C SER A 414 -11.45 5.93 -3.64
N GLN A 415 -10.43 6.76 -3.35
CA GLN A 415 -9.06 6.25 -3.17
C GLN A 415 -8.87 5.52 -1.85
N THR A 416 -9.43 6.11 -0.80
CA THR A 416 -9.25 5.62 0.57
C THR A 416 -9.98 4.30 0.78
N GLU A 417 -11.13 4.10 0.12
CA GLU A 417 -11.94 2.89 0.23
C GLU A 417 -11.27 1.68 -0.43
N LEU A 418 -10.67 1.85 -1.61
CA LEU A 418 -10.02 0.74 -2.32
C LEU A 418 -8.70 0.30 -1.65
N LEU A 419 -7.97 1.23 -1.02
CA LEU A 419 -6.79 0.90 -0.20
C LEU A 419 -7.16 0.31 1.17
N ALA A 420 -8.39 0.51 1.65
CA ALA A 420 -8.80 0.01 2.96
C ALA A 420 -8.77 -1.53 3.01
N ALA A 421 -9.13 -2.21 1.92
CA ALA A 421 -9.07 -3.67 1.86
C ALA A 421 -7.62 -4.19 1.95
N ASP A 422 -6.66 -3.48 1.34
CA ASP A 422 -5.22 -3.80 1.47
C ASP A 422 -4.70 -3.57 2.88
N TRP A 423 -5.06 -2.45 3.47
CA TRP A 423 -4.69 -2.10 4.84
C TRP A 423 -5.27 -3.08 5.86
N ASP A 424 -6.51 -3.51 5.66
CA ASP A 424 -7.15 -4.54 6.46
C ASP A 424 -6.47 -5.90 6.30
N SER A 425 -6.14 -6.29 5.07
CA SER A 425 -5.41 -7.52 4.75
C SER A 425 -4.03 -7.58 5.41
N GLU A 426 -3.29 -6.46 5.35
CA GLU A 426 -2.01 -6.29 6.01
C GLU A 426 -2.12 -6.44 7.54
N LEU A 427 -3.14 -5.81 8.12
CA LEU A 427 -3.42 -5.88 9.55
C LEU A 427 -3.77 -7.32 9.98
N GLN A 428 -4.63 -8.00 9.22
CA GLN A 428 -5.00 -9.42 9.42
C GLN A 428 -3.78 -10.34 9.39
N THR A 429 -2.93 -10.17 8.38
CA THR A 429 -1.70 -10.95 8.21
C THR A 429 -0.77 -10.73 9.40
N SER A 430 -0.58 -9.47 9.80
CA SER A 430 0.26 -9.11 10.94
C SER A 430 -0.26 -9.70 12.25
N ALA A 431 -1.58 -9.62 12.50
CA ALA A 431 -2.21 -10.20 13.69
C ALA A 431 -2.05 -11.72 13.76
N ARG A 432 -2.22 -12.43 12.64
CA ARG A 432 -2.00 -13.89 12.57
C ARG A 432 -0.56 -14.28 12.87
N ILE A 433 0.40 -13.61 12.23
CA ILE A 433 1.84 -13.86 12.46
C ILE A 433 2.18 -13.61 13.93
N ALA A 434 1.69 -12.51 14.50
CA ALA A 434 1.92 -12.16 15.90
C ALA A 434 1.39 -13.23 16.87
N LEU A 435 0.13 -13.66 16.72
CA LEU A 435 -0.47 -14.67 17.60
C LEU A 435 0.25 -16.02 17.48
N SER A 436 0.67 -16.40 16.26
CA SER A 436 1.47 -17.62 16.07
C SER A 436 2.85 -17.52 16.74
N ALA A 437 3.52 -16.37 16.65
CA ALA A 437 4.81 -16.14 17.29
C ALA A 437 4.72 -16.13 18.82
N MET A 438 3.61 -15.62 19.39
CA MET A 438 3.37 -15.61 20.83
C MET A 438 3.13 -17.01 21.42
N GLN A 439 2.61 -17.95 20.62
CA GLN A 439 2.31 -19.33 21.04
C GLN A 439 3.50 -20.30 20.93
N SER A 440 4.59 -19.90 20.26
CA SER A 440 5.72 -20.79 19.94
C SER A 440 6.79 -20.88 21.04
N VAL A 441 6.48 -20.46 22.27
CA VAL A 441 7.36 -20.45 23.46
C VAL A 441 6.77 -21.34 24.54
#